data_AF-A0A2D4ZRC1-F1
#
_entry.id   AF-A0A2D4ZRC1-F1
#
_cell.length_a   1.000
_cell.length_b   1.000
_cell.length_c   1.000
_cell.angle_alpha   90.00
_cell.angle_beta   90.00
_cell.angle_gamma   90.00
#
_symmetry.space_group_name_H-M   'P 1'
#
loop_
_entity.id
_entity.type
_entity.pdbx_description
1 polymer ?
#
loop_
_entity_poly.entity_id
_entity_poly.type
_entity_poly.pdbx_seq_one_letter_code
_entity_poly.pdbx_strand_id
1 'polypeptide(L)'
;MSKQEILSWTSLATSSSFLFFYVLFNFGLPGTVESFSGTFVKTFFNLFWIAVVVEIIVEISEGNKKVQKDERDFIIEAKGMKIGYNILVLSMVIALVQIFISNLSIMSNYEFPFTLELSSVFHFLILSLFLASAVRRSIMIYHYRKGY
;
A
#
# COMPACT_ATOMS: atom_id res chain seq x y z
N MET A 1 -24.80 -1.06 0.12
CA MET A 1 -23.37 -1.01 0.48
C MET A 1 -23.29 -0.63 1.95
N SER A 2 -22.68 -1.46 2.80
CA SER A 2 -22.56 -1.12 4.23
C SER A 2 -21.57 0.04 4.41
N LYS A 3 -21.67 0.80 5.51
CA LYS A 3 -20.70 1.87 5.82
C LYS A 3 -19.26 1.32 5.90
N GLN A 4 -19.08 0.11 6.43
CA GLN A 4 -17.77 -0.55 6.48
C GLN A 4 -17.24 -0.97 5.10
N GLU A 5 -18.13 -1.36 4.18
CA GLU A 5 -17.76 -1.64 2.80
C GLU A 5 -17.27 -0.36 2.11
N ILE A 6 -17.99 0.76 2.26
CA ILE A 6 -17.59 2.07 1.71
C ILE A 6 -16.22 2.47 2.26
N LEU A 7 -16.01 2.40 3.57
CA LEU A 7 -14.71 2.69 4.19
C LEU A 7 -13.58 1.79 3.64
N SER A 8 -13.89 0.53 3.34
CA SER A 8 -12.92 -0.40 2.77
C SER A 8 -12.55 -0.03 1.33
N TRP A 9 -13.51 0.44 0.54
CA TRP A 9 -13.27 0.97 -0.81
C TRP A 9 -12.46 2.25 -0.80
N THR A 10 -12.82 3.21 0.06
CA THR A 10 -12.08 4.46 0.19
C THR A 10 -10.63 4.18 0.60
N SER A 11 -10.42 3.35 1.64
CA SER A 11 -9.07 2.96 2.07
C SER A 11 -8.27 2.20 1.00
N LEU A 12 -8.93 1.38 0.17
CA LEU A 12 -8.29 0.73 -0.98
C LEU A 12 -7.86 1.77 -2.03
N ALA A 13 -8.73 2.71 -2.37
CA ALA A 13 -8.43 3.78 -3.32
C ALA A 13 -7.24 4.61 -2.83
N THR A 14 -7.27 5.07 -1.58
CA THR A 14 -6.18 5.85 -0.98
C THR A 14 -4.86 5.07 -0.99
N SER A 15 -4.87 3.81 -0.54
CA SER A 15 -3.65 2.97 -0.52
C SER A 15 -3.09 2.72 -1.92
N SER A 16 -3.97 2.52 -2.90
CA SER A 16 -3.58 2.31 -4.30
C SER A 16 -3.03 3.59 -4.94
N SER A 17 -3.61 4.75 -4.63
CA SER A 17 -3.09 6.04 -5.07
C SER A 17 -1.70 6.31 -4.50
N PHE A 18 -1.48 6.04 -3.21
CA PHE A 18 -0.15 6.15 -2.61
C PHE A 18 0.86 5.20 -3.28
N LEU A 19 0.50 3.95 -3.53
CA LEU A 19 1.36 2.99 -4.23
C LEU A 19 1.71 3.51 -5.64
N PHE A 20 0.70 3.91 -6.41
CA PHE A 20 0.86 4.41 -7.77
C PHE A 20 1.84 5.60 -7.82
N PHE A 21 1.65 6.57 -6.92
CA PHE A 21 2.52 7.72 -6.87
C PHE A 21 3.91 7.44 -6.34
N TYR A 22 4.03 6.57 -5.34
CA TYR A 22 5.31 6.16 -4.84
C TYR A 22 6.15 5.55 -5.96
N VAL A 23 5.55 4.67 -6.77
CA VAL A 23 6.19 4.10 -7.95
C VAL A 23 6.56 5.20 -8.94
N LEU A 24 5.62 6.07 -9.28
CA LEU A 24 5.84 7.13 -10.25
C LEU A 24 6.98 8.08 -9.84
N PHE A 25 7.03 8.51 -8.58
CA PHE A 25 8.03 9.48 -8.11
C PHE A 25 9.43 8.90 -7.98
N ASN A 26 9.55 7.62 -7.60
CA ASN A 26 10.84 6.99 -7.35
C ASN A 26 11.39 6.26 -8.58
N PHE A 27 10.53 5.76 -9.47
CA PHE A 27 10.93 4.95 -10.62
C PHE A 27 10.59 5.59 -11.97
N GLY A 28 9.83 6.69 -11.97
CA GLY A 28 9.40 7.36 -13.20
C GLY A 28 8.30 6.63 -13.96
N LEU A 29 7.89 7.19 -15.09
CA LEU A 29 7.00 6.52 -16.04
C LEU A 29 7.84 5.71 -17.04
N PRO A 30 7.31 4.59 -17.58
CA PRO A 30 7.96 3.91 -18.69
C PRO A 30 8.13 4.87 -19.88
N GLY A 31 9.26 4.76 -20.60
CA GLY A 31 9.67 5.70 -21.65
C GLY A 31 8.65 5.97 -22.78
N THR A 32 7.59 5.17 -22.88
CA THR A 32 6.47 5.38 -23.82
C THR A 32 5.54 6.55 -23.44
N VAL A 33 5.66 7.12 -22.23
CA VAL A 33 4.74 8.14 -21.69
C VAL A 33 5.44 9.46 -21.31
N GLU A 34 6.74 9.59 -21.62
CA GLU A 34 7.57 10.73 -21.22
C GLU A 34 7.01 12.09 -21.65
N SER A 35 6.38 12.16 -22.82
CA SER A 35 5.84 13.40 -23.42
C SER A 35 4.67 14.03 -22.67
N PHE A 36 3.95 13.28 -21.82
CA PHE A 36 2.83 13.79 -21.01
C PHE A 36 3.13 13.77 -19.50
N SER A 37 4.29 13.24 -19.10
CA SER A 37 4.65 12.94 -17.71
C SER A 37 4.60 14.17 -16.80
N GLY A 38 5.26 15.28 -17.16
CA GLY A 38 5.37 16.46 -16.29
C GLY A 38 4.02 17.13 -15.98
N THR A 39 3.19 17.33 -17.00
CA THR A 39 1.87 17.97 -16.83
C THR A 39 0.89 17.05 -16.11
N PHE A 40 0.90 15.75 -16.41
CA PHE A 40 0.05 14.76 -15.74
C PHE A 40 0.38 14.65 -14.25
N VAL A 41 1.66 14.50 -13.91
CA VAL A 41 2.12 14.36 -12.52
C VAL A 41 1.76 15.59 -11.71
N LYS A 42 2.03 16.80 -12.24
CA LYS A 42 1.66 18.06 -11.57
C LYS A 42 0.14 18.19 -11.37
N THR A 43 -0.65 17.87 -12.39
CA THR A 43 -2.11 17.98 -12.35
C THR A 43 -2.71 16.98 -11.34
N PHE A 44 -2.27 15.72 -11.38
CA PHE A 44 -2.70 14.72 -10.42
C PHE A 44 -2.24 15.10 -9.01
N PHE A 45 -0.97 15.45 -8.80
CA PHE A 45 -0.46 15.78 -7.46
C PHE A 45 -1.26 16.91 -6.80
N ASN A 46 -1.62 17.94 -7.58
CA ASN A 46 -2.49 19.01 -7.10
C ASN A 46 -3.90 18.50 -6.75
N LEU A 47 -4.52 17.68 -7.62
CA LEU A 47 -5.83 17.08 -7.36
C LEU A 47 -5.81 16.13 -6.14
N PHE A 48 -4.74 15.36 -5.97
CA PHE A 48 -4.58 14.41 -4.87
C PHE A 48 -4.49 15.12 -3.53
N TRP A 49 -3.68 16.18 -3.42
CA TRP A 49 -3.61 16.95 -2.17
C TRP A 49 -4.92 17.65 -1.84
N ILE A 50 -5.64 18.15 -2.85
CA ILE A 50 -6.99 18.70 -2.65
C ILE A 50 -7.91 17.60 -2.11
N ALA A 51 -7.91 16.41 -2.72
CA ALA A 51 -8.73 15.28 -2.27
C ALA A 51 -8.39 14.83 -0.84
N VAL A 52 -7.10 14.71 -0.52
CA VAL A 52 -6.62 14.34 0.84
C VAL A 52 -7.04 15.38 1.86
N VAL A 53 -6.88 16.67 1.56
CA VAL A 53 -7.29 17.75 2.48
C VAL A 53 -8.81 17.75 2.69
N VAL A 54 -9.58 17.59 1.62
CA VAL A 54 -11.05 17.45 1.71
C VAL A 54 -11.42 16.25 2.57
N GLU A 55 -10.77 15.11 2.36
CA GLU A 55 -11.06 13.88 3.12
C GLU A 55 -10.72 14.02 4.60
N ILE A 56 -9.60 14.65 4.94
CA ILE A 56 -9.24 14.98 6.34
C ILE A 56 -10.30 15.92 6.96
N ILE A 57 -10.74 16.96 6.24
CA ILE A 57 -11.76 17.89 6.73
C ILE A 57 -13.09 17.17 6.96
N VAL A 58 -13.51 16.30 6.04
CA VAL A 58 -14.73 15.49 6.19
C VAL A 58 -14.61 14.55 7.39
N GLU A 59 -13.49 13.85 7.55
CA GLU A 59 -13.27 12.92 8.66
C GLU A 59 -13.28 13.63 10.02
N ILE A 60 -12.67 14.83 10.11
CA ILE A 60 -12.72 15.67 11.31
C ILE A 60 -14.15 16.16 11.58
N SER A 61 -14.87 16.58 10.53
CA SER A 61 -16.23 17.11 10.62
C SER A 61 -17.28 16.05 11.00
N GLU A 62 -17.11 14.81 10.55
CA GLU A 62 -18.02 13.70 10.89
C GLU A 62 -17.86 13.19 12.33
N GLY A 63 -16.81 13.63 13.02
CA GLY A 63 -16.67 13.60 14.48
C GLY A 63 -16.89 12.22 15.09
N ASN A 64 -15.87 11.35 15.08
CA ASN A 64 -15.77 10.10 15.86
C ASN A 64 -17.03 9.22 15.94
N LYS A 65 -17.99 9.35 15.01
CA LYS A 65 -19.09 8.42 14.83
C LYS A 65 -18.51 7.14 14.24
N LYS A 66 -17.79 6.39 15.08
CA LYS A 66 -17.28 5.06 14.75
C LYS A 66 -18.47 4.30 14.23
N VAL A 67 -18.40 3.92 12.96
CA VAL A 67 -19.42 3.09 12.34
C VAL A 67 -19.59 1.88 13.24
N GLN A 68 -20.80 1.69 13.75
CA GLN A 68 -21.13 0.60 14.65
C GLN A 68 -20.83 -0.70 13.91
N LYS A 69 -19.82 -1.43 14.38
CA LYS A 69 -19.40 -2.71 13.79
C LYS A 69 -20.32 -3.80 14.29
N ASP A 70 -20.86 -4.59 13.38
CA ASP A 70 -21.53 -5.83 13.73
C ASP A 70 -20.50 -6.98 13.90
N GLU A 71 -20.94 -8.14 14.42
CA GLU A 71 -20.06 -9.31 14.59
C GLU A 71 -19.44 -9.77 13.25
N ARG A 72 -20.19 -9.62 12.15
CA ARG A 72 -19.72 -9.97 10.81
C ARG A 72 -18.55 -9.08 10.39
N ASP A 73 -18.63 -7.78 10.63
CA ASP A 73 -17.58 -6.81 10.28
C ASP A 73 -16.26 -7.17 10.97
N PHE A 74 -16.31 -7.64 12.22
CA PHE A 74 -15.12 -8.13 12.94
C PHE A 74 -14.52 -9.38 12.28
N ILE A 75 -15.35 -10.34 11.87
CA ILE A 75 -14.89 -11.57 11.21
C ILE A 75 -14.25 -11.24 9.85
N ILE A 76 -14.88 -10.35 9.07
CA ILE A 76 -14.37 -9.92 7.76
C ILE A 76 -13.04 -9.17 7.93
N GLU A 77 -12.96 -8.26 8.89
CA GLU A 77 -11.73 -7.54 9.21
C GLU A 77 -10.61 -8.48 9.64
N ALA A 78 -10.89 -9.46 10.50
CA ALA A 78 -9.91 -10.45 10.93
C ALA A 78 -9.34 -11.27 9.76
N LYS A 79 -10.19 -11.69 8.81
CA LYS A 79 -9.74 -12.40 7.59
C LYS A 79 -8.81 -11.54 6.74
N GLY A 80 -9.19 -10.29 6.48
CA GLY A 80 -8.34 -9.35 5.74
C GLY A 80 -7.03 -9.06 6.47
N MET A 81 -7.08 -8.85 7.79
CA MET A 81 -5.92 -8.57 8.63
C MET A 81 -4.95 -9.74 8.66
N LYS A 82 -5.43 -10.99 8.77
CA LYS A 82 -4.59 -12.19 8.74
C LYS A 82 -3.76 -12.27 7.46
N ILE A 83 -4.38 -12.02 6.30
CA ILE A 83 -3.67 -12.10 5.02
C ILE A 83 -2.70 -10.93 4.85
N GLY A 84 -3.13 -9.69 5.14
CA GLY A 84 -2.24 -8.52 5.07
C GLY A 84 -1.03 -8.63 6.00
N TYR A 85 -1.24 -9.14 7.22
CA TYR A 85 -0.17 -9.42 8.19
C TYR A 85 0.82 -10.46 7.65
N ASN A 86 0.33 -11.58 7.11
CA ASN A 86 1.21 -12.61 6.56
C ASN A 86 2.07 -12.10 5.40
N ILE A 87 1.50 -11.27 4.51
CA ILE A 87 2.25 -10.63 3.42
C ILE A 87 3.36 -9.75 3.99
N LEU A 88 3.03 -8.89 4.96
CA LEU A 88 4.02 -8.01 5.61
C LEU A 88 5.15 -8.79 6.28
N VAL A 89 4.81 -9.82 7.05
CA VAL A 89 5.81 -10.65 7.73
C VAL A 89 6.71 -11.34 6.72
N LEU A 90 6.13 -11.92 5.65
CA LEU A 90 6.92 -12.56 4.60
C LEU A 90 7.86 -11.57 3.93
N SER A 91 7.37 -10.38 3.57
CA SER A 91 8.20 -9.32 3.00
C SER A 91 9.32 -8.89 3.95
N MET A 92 9.05 -8.74 5.25
CA MET A 92 10.10 -8.41 6.23
C MET A 92 11.17 -9.49 6.30
N VAL A 93 10.78 -10.77 6.30
CA VAL A 93 11.74 -11.88 6.30
C VAL A 93 12.60 -11.84 5.03
N ILE A 94 11.99 -11.63 3.86
CA ILE A 94 12.73 -11.48 2.59
C ILE A 94 13.72 -10.31 2.66
N ALA A 95 13.31 -9.15 3.18
CA ALA A 95 14.17 -7.99 3.35
C ALA A 95 15.35 -8.26 4.29
N LEU A 96 15.12 -8.96 5.40
CA LEU A 96 16.19 -9.32 6.34
C LEU A 96 17.19 -10.31 5.73
N VAL A 97 16.70 -11.32 5.00
CA VAL A 97 17.56 -12.26 4.25
C VAL A 97 18.40 -11.50 3.23
N GLN A 98 17.80 -10.53 2.55
CA GLN A 98 18.50 -9.71 1.57
C GLN A 98 19.63 -8.86 2.19
N ILE A 99 19.36 -8.23 3.34
CA ILE A 99 20.37 -7.48 4.10
C ILE A 99 21.50 -8.42 4.55
N PHE A 100 21.16 -9.62 5.00
CA PHE A 100 22.15 -10.62 5.42
C PHE A 100 23.07 -11.04 4.26
N ILE A 101 22.49 -11.37 3.09
CA ILE A 101 23.26 -11.73 1.89
C ILE A 101 24.16 -10.59 1.43
N SER A 102 23.64 -9.35 1.44
CA SER A 102 24.40 -8.16 1.06
C SER A 102 25.63 -7.95 1.97
N ASN A 103 25.46 -8.11 3.29
CA ASN A 103 26.59 -8.04 4.23
C ASN A 103 27.61 -9.17 4.03
N LEU A 104 27.14 -10.39 3.78
CA LEU A 104 28.03 -11.53 3.55
C LEU A 104 28.91 -11.31 2.30
N SER A 105 28.32 -10.78 1.23
CA SER A 105 29.03 -10.45 -0.02
C SER A 105 30.19 -9.49 0.19
N ILE A 106 29.96 -8.44 0.99
CA ILE A 106 30.97 -7.44 1.35
C ILE A 106 32.12 -8.09 2.14
N MET A 107 31.80 -9.00 3.06
CA MET A 107 32.81 -9.68 3.87
C MET A 107 33.64 -10.70 3.08
N SER A 108 33.05 -11.36 2.07
CA SER A 108 33.72 -12.44 1.33
C SER A 108 34.48 -11.98 0.08
N ASN A 109 34.47 -10.68 -0.26
CA ASN A 109 34.97 -10.15 -1.55
C ASN A 109 34.42 -10.94 -2.75
N TYR A 110 33.22 -11.50 -2.61
CA TYR A 110 32.55 -12.32 -3.61
C TYR A 110 31.18 -11.69 -3.84
N GLU A 111 30.94 -11.22 -5.06
CA GLU A 111 29.66 -10.63 -5.44
C GLU A 111 28.63 -11.75 -5.63
N PHE A 112 27.65 -11.82 -4.73
CA PHE A 112 26.51 -12.71 -4.94
C PHE A 112 25.61 -12.10 -6.02
N PRO A 113 25.07 -12.91 -6.96
CA PRO A 113 24.26 -12.41 -8.08
C PRO A 113 22.94 -11.72 -7.67
N PHE A 114 22.57 -11.81 -6.39
CA PHE A 114 21.34 -11.23 -5.84
C PHE A 114 21.59 -10.15 -4.81
N THR A 115 22.76 -9.50 -4.76
CA THR A 115 22.96 -8.35 -3.88
C THR A 115 22.21 -7.13 -4.39
N LEU A 116 21.34 -6.58 -3.55
CA LEU A 116 20.63 -5.33 -3.79
C LEU A 116 21.23 -4.25 -2.88
N GLU A 117 21.21 -3.02 -3.36
CA GLU A 117 21.52 -1.86 -2.54
C GLU A 117 20.53 -1.73 -1.37
N LEU A 118 21.00 -1.18 -0.25
CA LEU A 118 20.16 -0.96 0.93
C LEU A 118 18.95 -0.06 0.60
N SER A 119 19.12 0.92 -0.29
CA SER A 119 18.06 1.78 -0.84
C SER A 119 16.90 0.97 -1.44
N SER A 120 17.22 -0.10 -2.18
CA SER A 120 16.24 -0.99 -2.82
C SER A 120 15.42 -1.79 -1.81
N VAL A 121 16.02 -2.15 -0.68
CA VAL A 121 15.31 -2.81 0.43
C VAL A 121 14.26 -1.88 1.04
N PHE A 122 14.57 -0.60 1.21
CA PHE A 122 13.59 0.40 1.66
C PHE A 122 12.42 0.54 0.68
N HIS A 123 12.71 0.66 -0.62
CA HIS A 123 11.66 0.72 -1.64
C HIS A 123 10.78 -0.54 -1.62
N PHE A 124 11.39 -1.72 -1.51
CA PHE A 124 10.68 -2.99 -1.41
C PHE A 124 9.75 -3.07 -0.18
N LEU A 125 10.21 -2.59 0.98
CA LEU A 125 9.40 -2.58 2.21
C LEU A 125 8.20 -1.63 2.08
N ILE A 126 8.40 -0.44 1.51
CA ILE A 126 7.31 0.52 1.28
C ILE A 126 6.28 -0.06 0.30
N LEU A 127 6.73 -0.63 -0.82
CA LEU A 127 5.84 -1.29 -1.79
C LEU A 127 5.08 -2.46 -1.14
N SER A 128 5.76 -3.27 -0.33
CA SER A 128 5.15 -4.38 0.40
C SER A 128 4.08 -3.94 1.38
N LEU A 129 4.29 -2.82 2.08
CA LEU A 129 3.31 -2.24 3.01
C LEU A 129 2.02 -1.83 2.29
N PHE A 130 2.14 -1.06 1.21
CA PHE A 130 0.98 -0.62 0.44
C PHE A 130 0.30 -1.77 -0.29
N LEU A 131 1.06 -2.74 -0.80
CA LEU A 131 0.51 -3.96 -1.39
C LEU A 131 -0.28 -4.77 -0.36
N ALA A 132 0.27 -5.00 0.83
CA ALA A 132 -0.42 -5.70 1.92
C ALA A 132 -1.71 -4.99 2.34
N SER A 133 -1.69 -3.65 2.41
CA SER A 133 -2.89 -2.83 2.67
C SER A 133 -3.94 -3.02 1.57
N ALA A 134 -3.54 -2.91 0.30
CA ALA A 134 -4.44 -3.06 -0.84
C ALA A 134 -5.07 -4.47 -0.89
N VAL A 135 -4.26 -5.52 -0.68
CA VAL A 135 -4.74 -6.91 -0.65
C VAL A 135 -5.70 -7.11 0.53
N ARG A 136 -5.36 -6.64 1.74
CA ARG A 136 -6.26 -6.69 2.91
C ARG A 136 -7.62 -6.08 2.58
N ARG A 137 -7.65 -4.87 2.02
CA ARG A 137 -8.91 -4.16 1.70
C ARG A 137 -9.69 -4.85 0.59
N SER A 138 -9.00 -5.38 -0.42
CA SER A 138 -9.61 -6.13 -1.53
C SER A 138 -10.32 -7.39 -1.02
N ILE A 139 -9.70 -8.12 -0.09
CA ILE A 139 -10.30 -9.31 0.56
C ILE A 139 -11.52 -8.92 1.39
N MET A 140 -11.44 -7.84 2.18
CA MET A 140 -12.58 -7.35 2.96
C MET A 140 -13.76 -7.03 2.04
N ILE A 141 -13.53 -6.27 0.96
CA ILE A 141 -14.53 -5.92 -0.05
C ILE A 141 -15.15 -7.18 -0.69
N TYR A 142 -14.32 -8.15 -1.07
CA TYR A 142 -14.79 -9.41 -1.64
C TYR A 142 -15.76 -10.11 -0.68
N HIS A 143 -15.43 -10.19 0.61
CA HIS A 143 -16.30 -10.81 1.61
C HIS A 143 -17.57 -10.01 1.89
N TYR A 144 -17.51 -8.67 1.92
CA TYR A 144 -18.71 -7.83 2.04
C TYR A 144 -19.69 -8.06 0.87
N ARG A 145 -19.18 -8.17 -0.36
CA ARG A 145 -20.01 -8.39 -1.55
C ARG A 145 -20.58 -9.80 -1.67
N LYS A 146 -19.89 -10.79 -1.11
CA LYS A 146 -20.34 -12.19 -1.12
C LYS A 146 -21.55 -12.42 -0.21
N GLY A 147 -21.92 -11.47 0.65
CA GLY A 147 -23.09 -11.55 1.52
C GLY A 147 -22.97 -12.60 2.64
N TYR A 148 -21.74 -12.91 3.06
CA TYR A 148 -21.51 -13.68 4.30
C TYR A 148 -21.88 -12.88 5.53
#